data_AF-A0A531KBA3-F1
#
_entry.id   AF-A0A531KBA3-F1
#
_cell.length_a   1.000
_cell.length_b   1.000
_cell.length_c   1.000
_cell.angle_alpha   90.00
_cell.angle_beta   90.00
_cell.angle_gamma   90.00
#
_symmetry.space_group_name_H-M   'P 1'
#
loop_
_entity.id
_entity.type
_entity.pdbx_description
1 polymer ?
#
loop_
_entity_poly.entity_id
_entity_poly.type
_entity_poly.pdbx_seq_one_letter_code
_entity_poly.pdbx_strand_id
1 'polypeptide(L)'
;ERRAGRAASLDEAKPIGPATKPGQLASVTAPVKEDGPPPRTALTGHSILVGYGRVGSLVGASLKKAALPFLVIEDADKTLAKLRDDGIETVSGNAANSEVFAAANPERASRLILAIPNAFEAGQVVLRARAANPKINVIA
;
A
#
# COMPACT_ATOMS: atom_id res chain seq x y z
N GLU A 1 -15.68 52.18 39.29
CA GLU A 1 -16.92 51.41 39.46
C GLU A 1 -16.61 50.05 40.08
N ARG A 2 -17.35 49.65 41.12
CA ARG A 2 -17.26 48.35 41.81
C ARG A 2 -18.42 47.46 41.33
N ARG A 3 -18.17 46.15 41.14
CA ARG A 3 -19.06 44.97 41.27
C ARG A 3 -18.20 43.76 40.88
N ALA A 4 -17.77 42.83 41.73
CA ALA A 4 -18.41 42.03 42.78
C ALA A 4 -19.58 41.17 42.28
N GLY A 5 -19.33 39.86 42.21
CA GLY A 5 -20.26 38.73 42.08
C GLY A 5 -19.41 37.48 41.82
N ARG A 6 -18.99 36.65 42.79
CA ARG A 6 -19.66 35.81 43.81
C ARG A 6 -20.42 34.60 43.22
N ALA A 7 -19.83 33.43 43.49
CA ALA A 7 -20.41 32.08 43.73
C ALA A 7 -21.16 31.40 42.56
N ALA A 8 -21.16 30.08 42.37
CA ALA A 8 -20.94 28.97 43.29
C ALA A 8 -20.46 27.70 42.55
N SER A 9 -19.75 26.83 43.27
CA SER A 9 -19.59 25.39 43.00
C SER A 9 -20.83 24.61 43.49
N LEU A 10 -20.81 23.27 43.30
CA LEU A 10 -21.82 22.22 43.57
C LEU A 10 -22.57 21.84 42.27
N ASP A 11 -22.76 20.58 41.87
CA ASP A 11 -22.72 19.35 42.63
C ASP A 11 -22.62 18.12 41.71
N GLU A 12 -22.24 17.01 42.33
CA GLU A 12 -22.02 15.65 41.84
C GLU A 12 -23.30 14.94 41.33
N ALA A 13 -23.23 14.11 40.28
CA ALA A 13 -24.11 12.95 40.11
C ALA A 13 -23.58 11.90 39.09
N LYS A 14 -23.39 10.67 39.60
CA LYS A 14 -22.94 9.43 38.94
C LYS A 14 -23.87 8.89 37.83
N PRO A 15 -23.41 7.88 37.04
CA PRO A 15 -23.91 7.51 35.72
C PRO A 15 -24.98 6.42 35.74
N ILE A 16 -25.70 6.24 34.62
CA ILE A 16 -26.48 5.03 34.32
C ILE A 16 -26.73 4.90 32.81
N GLY A 17 -26.15 3.86 32.19
CA GLY A 17 -26.38 3.42 30.81
C GLY A 17 -25.58 2.14 30.55
N PRO A 18 -26.14 1.10 29.89
CA PRO A 18 -25.78 -0.28 30.17
C PRO A 18 -24.43 -0.72 29.59
N ALA A 19 -23.81 -1.68 30.28
CA ALA A 19 -22.57 -2.34 29.89
C ALA A 19 -22.73 -3.07 28.54
N THR A 20 -21.97 -2.63 27.53
CA THR A 20 -21.66 -3.46 26.36
C THR A 20 -20.35 -4.20 26.64
N LYS A 21 -20.35 -5.49 26.34
CA LYS A 21 -19.43 -6.54 26.80
C LYS A 21 -17.95 -6.25 26.46
N PRO A 22 -16.98 -6.74 27.28
CA PRO A 22 -15.56 -6.73 26.92
C PRO A 22 -15.29 -7.70 25.77
N GLY A 23 -14.45 -7.30 24.80
CA GLY A 23 -13.74 -8.29 23.98
C GLY A 23 -14.08 -8.39 22.48
N GLN A 24 -14.29 -7.29 21.76
CA GLN A 24 -14.04 -7.32 20.31
C GLN A 24 -13.56 -5.96 19.81
N LEU A 25 -12.26 -5.69 20.01
CA LEU A 25 -11.56 -4.74 19.18
C LEU A 25 -11.52 -5.35 17.78
N ALA A 26 -12.23 -4.75 16.84
CA ALA A 26 -12.00 -5.02 15.43
C ALA A 26 -10.54 -4.66 15.15
N SER A 27 -9.70 -5.68 14.99
CA SER A 27 -8.31 -5.53 14.55
C SER A 27 -8.31 -5.01 13.12
N VAL A 28 -8.43 -3.70 12.96
CA VAL A 28 -7.91 -3.03 11.77
C VAL A 28 -6.41 -2.90 12.01
N THR A 29 -5.69 -3.98 11.70
CA THR A 29 -4.24 -3.92 11.58
C THR A 29 -3.93 -3.08 10.35
N ALA A 30 -3.92 -1.76 10.52
CA ALA A 30 -3.05 -0.94 9.69
C ALA A 30 -1.62 -1.44 10.01
N PRO A 31 -0.83 -1.89 9.03
CA PRO A 31 0.53 -2.27 9.32
C PRO A 31 1.24 -1.02 9.84
N VAL A 32 1.71 -1.14 11.08
CA VAL A 32 2.72 -0.27 11.65
C VAL A 32 3.85 -0.21 10.63
N LYS A 33 4.42 0.98 10.38
CA LYS A 33 5.61 1.12 9.55
C LYS A 33 6.73 0.35 10.26
N GLU A 34 6.88 -0.93 9.95
CA GLU A 34 8.01 -1.74 10.38
C GLU A 34 9.25 -1.20 9.66
N ASP A 35 10.28 -0.84 10.41
CA ASP A 35 11.60 -0.41 9.88
C ASP A 35 12.36 -1.56 9.17
N GLY A 36 11.67 -2.60 8.74
CA GLY A 36 12.19 -3.76 8.03
C GLY A 36 11.88 -3.73 6.52
N PRO A 37 12.50 -4.63 5.74
CA PRO A 37 12.20 -4.77 4.32
C PRO A 37 10.71 -5.11 4.13
N PRO A 38 10.07 -4.61 3.05
CA PRO A 38 8.64 -4.81 2.85
C PRO A 38 8.29 -6.29 2.77
N PRO A 39 7.11 -6.70 3.29
CA PRO A 39 6.70 -8.09 3.28
C PRO A 39 6.59 -8.59 1.84
N ARG A 40 7.10 -9.80 1.61
CA ARG A 40 7.10 -10.42 0.28
C ARG A 40 5.73 -10.99 -0.05
N THR A 41 5.24 -10.72 -1.27
CA THR A 41 3.97 -11.24 -1.78
C THR A 41 3.98 -12.77 -1.91
N ALA A 42 2.80 -13.38 -1.74
CA ALA A 42 2.54 -14.79 -2.06
C ALA A 42 2.04 -15.00 -3.50
N LEU A 43 1.80 -13.93 -4.27
CA LEU A 43 1.28 -14.03 -5.63
C LEU A 43 2.25 -14.79 -6.56
N THR A 44 1.68 -15.53 -7.51
CA THR A 44 2.41 -16.23 -8.58
C THR A 44 1.66 -16.08 -9.89
N GLY A 45 2.38 -16.11 -11.01
CA GLY A 45 1.82 -15.86 -12.35
C GLY A 45 1.29 -14.43 -12.53
N HIS A 46 1.51 -13.54 -11.55
CA HIS A 46 0.96 -12.19 -11.50
C HIS A 46 1.74 -11.20 -12.35
N SER A 47 1.15 -10.02 -12.53
CA SER A 47 1.83 -8.85 -13.10
C SER A 47 2.40 -7.97 -11.98
N ILE A 48 3.65 -7.54 -12.13
CA ILE A 48 4.25 -6.48 -11.33
C ILE A 48 4.05 -5.18 -12.09
N LEU A 49 3.23 -4.27 -11.55
CA LEU A 49 3.04 -2.94 -12.10
C LEU A 49 3.86 -1.93 -11.29
N VAL A 50 4.80 -1.24 -11.94
CA VAL A 50 5.66 -0.24 -11.30
C VAL A 50 5.15 1.15 -11.65
N GLY A 51 4.72 1.89 -10.62
CA GLY A 51 4.10 3.20 -10.75
C GLY A 51 2.60 3.14 -11.02
N TYR A 52 1.84 3.96 -10.30
CA TYR A 52 0.38 4.03 -10.35
C TYR A 52 -0.13 5.46 -10.54
N GLY A 53 0.60 6.23 -11.35
CA GLY A 53 0.19 7.55 -11.81
C GLY A 53 -0.85 7.49 -12.94
N ARG A 54 -0.76 8.45 -13.87
CA ARG A 54 -1.71 8.58 -15.00
C ARG A 54 -1.84 7.31 -15.84
N VAL A 55 -0.71 6.73 -16.27
CA VAL A 55 -0.72 5.51 -17.10
C VAL A 55 -0.95 4.27 -16.25
N GLY A 56 -0.22 4.13 -15.14
CA GLY A 56 -0.30 2.96 -14.27
C GLY A 56 -1.70 2.70 -13.73
N SER A 57 -2.43 3.74 -13.33
CA SER A 57 -3.82 3.59 -12.84
C SER A 57 -4.78 3.04 -13.90
N LEU A 58 -4.62 3.43 -15.17
CA LEU A 58 -5.43 2.89 -16.26
C LEU A 58 -5.11 1.41 -16.50
N VAL A 59 -3.82 1.06 -16.49
CA VAL A 59 -3.38 -0.33 -16.61
C VAL A 59 -3.90 -1.18 -15.45
N GLY A 60 -3.76 -0.70 -14.22
CA GLY A 60 -4.27 -1.38 -13.02
C GLY A 60 -5.77 -1.59 -13.06
N ALA A 61 -6.53 -0.58 -13.49
CA ALA A 61 -7.98 -0.71 -13.67
C ALA A 61 -8.33 -1.79 -14.72
N SER A 62 -7.59 -1.86 -15.83
CA SER A 62 -7.77 -2.91 -16.84
C SER A 62 -7.42 -4.30 -16.31
N LEU A 63 -6.31 -4.46 -15.58
CA LEU A 63 -5.92 -5.73 -14.96
C LEU A 63 -6.97 -6.22 -13.96
N LYS A 64 -7.46 -5.31 -13.10
CA LYS A 64 -8.53 -5.58 -12.14
C LYS A 64 -9.81 -6.01 -12.84
N LYS A 65 -10.24 -5.28 -13.88
CA LYS A 65 -11.44 -5.62 -14.68
C LYS A 65 -11.31 -6.97 -15.37
N ALA A 66 -10.11 -7.35 -15.81
CA ALA A 66 -9.82 -8.63 -16.44
C ALA A 66 -9.60 -9.78 -15.44
N ALA A 67 -9.71 -9.53 -14.13
CA ALA A 67 -9.42 -10.49 -13.06
C ALA A 67 -8.01 -11.12 -13.18
N LEU A 68 -7.04 -10.36 -13.70
CA LEU A 68 -5.65 -10.79 -13.78
C LEU A 68 -4.94 -10.43 -12.48
N PRO A 69 -4.27 -11.38 -11.79
CA PRO A 69 -3.53 -11.10 -10.56
C PRO A 69 -2.42 -10.09 -10.81
N PHE A 70 -2.35 -9.06 -9.97
CA PHE A 70 -1.30 -8.06 -10.03
C PHE A 70 -1.05 -7.44 -8.65
N LEU A 71 0.17 -6.91 -8.49
CA LEU A 71 0.54 -6.03 -7.40
C LEU A 71 1.14 -4.75 -7.96
N VAL A 72 1.13 -3.69 -7.15
CA VAL A 72 1.67 -2.40 -7.53
C VAL A 72 2.85 -2.02 -6.64
N ILE A 73 3.98 -1.62 -7.24
CA ILE A 73 5.08 -0.98 -6.53
C ILE A 73 4.95 0.53 -6.71
N GLU A 74 4.85 1.27 -5.61
CA GLU A 74 4.58 2.71 -5.60
C GLU A 74 5.21 3.39 -4.37
N ASP A 75 5.69 4.62 -4.52
CA ASP A 75 6.34 5.38 -3.44
C ASP A 75 5.55 6.62 -2.98
N ALA A 76 4.54 7.06 -3.72
CA ALA A 76 3.71 8.20 -3.32
C ALA A 76 2.63 7.79 -2.29
N ASP A 77 2.72 8.34 -1.07
CA ASP A 77 1.78 8.07 0.03
C ASP A 77 0.31 8.24 -0.34
N LYS A 78 -0.02 9.29 -1.10
CA LYS A 78 -1.39 9.56 -1.56
C LYS A 78 -1.92 8.46 -2.48
N THR A 79 -1.05 7.88 -3.30
CA THR A 79 -1.40 6.82 -4.25
C THR A 79 -1.52 5.49 -3.52
N LEU A 80 -0.61 5.22 -2.58
CA LEU A 80 -0.66 4.04 -1.71
C LEU A 80 -1.95 4.00 -0.87
N ALA A 81 -2.41 5.13 -0.35
CA ALA A 81 -3.71 5.19 0.34
C ALA A 81 -4.87 4.74 -0.56
N LYS A 82 -4.93 5.26 -1.80
CA LYS A 82 -5.97 4.87 -2.77
C LYS A 82 -5.92 3.40 -3.12
N LEU A 83 -4.73 2.85 -3.36
CA LEU A 83 -4.55 1.44 -3.68
C LEU A 83 -5.03 0.53 -2.54
N ARG A 84 -4.81 0.93 -1.29
CA ARG A 84 -5.34 0.23 -0.11
C ARG A 84 -6.86 0.28 -0.05
N ASP A 85 -7.45 1.46 -0.28
CA ASP A 85 -8.92 1.63 -0.32
C ASP A 85 -9.53 0.76 -1.44
N ASP A 86 -8.83 0.61 -2.56
CA ASP A 86 -9.23 -0.22 -3.70
C ASP A 86 -8.98 -1.73 -3.49
N GLY A 87 -8.38 -2.13 -2.36
CA GLY A 87 -8.03 -3.52 -2.05
C GLY A 87 -6.97 -4.10 -2.97
N ILE A 88 -6.10 -3.26 -3.55
CA ILE A 88 -5.01 -3.68 -4.44
C ILE A 88 -3.75 -3.92 -3.60
N GLU A 89 -3.13 -5.09 -3.77
CA GLU A 89 -1.89 -5.42 -3.08
C GLU A 89 -0.75 -4.50 -3.54
N THR A 90 -0.02 -3.95 -2.56
CA THR A 90 1.01 -2.94 -2.81
C THR A 90 2.31 -3.23 -2.08
N VAL A 91 3.42 -2.91 -2.75
CA VAL A 91 4.73 -2.78 -2.12
C VAL A 91 5.09 -1.29 -2.12
N SER A 92 5.30 -0.73 -0.94
CA SER A 92 5.69 0.67 -0.79
C SER A 92 7.20 0.84 -1.01
N GLY A 93 7.58 1.75 -1.89
CA GLY A 93 8.96 2.14 -2.13
C GLY A 93 9.35 2.23 -3.60
N ASN A 94 10.60 2.63 -3.85
CA ASN A 94 11.14 2.73 -5.21
C ASN A 94 11.52 1.33 -5.72
N ALA A 95 10.96 0.90 -6.85
CA ALA A 95 11.25 -0.40 -7.48
C ALA A 95 12.72 -0.58 -7.90
N ALA A 96 13.49 0.51 -8.03
CA ALA A 96 14.92 0.43 -8.26
C ALA A 96 15.72 0.00 -7.01
N ASN A 97 15.11 -0.05 -5.83
CA ASN A 97 15.67 -0.69 -4.64
C ASN A 97 15.47 -2.22 -4.74
N SER A 98 16.54 -2.99 -4.53
CA SER A 98 16.52 -4.44 -4.62
C SER A 98 15.60 -5.12 -3.61
N GLU A 99 15.50 -4.61 -2.38
CA GLU A 99 14.65 -5.20 -1.34
C GLU A 99 13.17 -4.97 -1.65
N VAL A 100 12.84 -3.77 -2.09
CA VAL A 100 11.49 -3.40 -2.56
C VAL A 100 11.08 -4.29 -3.74
N PHE A 101 11.96 -4.45 -4.73
CA PHE A 101 11.63 -5.27 -5.90
C PHE A 101 11.55 -6.77 -5.57
N ALA A 102 12.40 -7.28 -4.67
CA ALA A 102 12.35 -8.67 -4.22
C ALA A 102 11.04 -9.01 -3.50
N ALA A 103 10.46 -8.04 -2.77
CA ALA A 103 9.16 -8.20 -2.13
C ALA A 103 8.02 -8.46 -3.14
N ALA A 104 8.18 -8.08 -4.41
CA ALA A 104 7.21 -8.33 -5.48
C ALA A 104 7.26 -9.76 -6.07
N ASN A 105 8.12 -10.66 -5.55
CA ASN A 105 8.26 -12.04 -6.02
C ASN A 105 8.51 -12.17 -7.54
N PRO A 106 9.54 -11.50 -8.10
CA PRO A 106 9.80 -11.47 -9.53
C PRO A 106 10.08 -12.85 -10.14
N GLU A 107 10.59 -13.80 -9.36
CA GLU A 107 10.87 -15.18 -9.77
C GLU A 107 9.61 -15.94 -10.21
N ARG A 108 8.44 -15.55 -9.69
CA ARG A 108 7.15 -16.17 -9.99
C ARG A 108 6.20 -15.26 -10.78
N ALA A 109 6.59 -14.02 -11.06
CA ALA A 109 5.79 -13.11 -11.87
C ALA A 109 5.77 -13.53 -13.35
N SER A 110 4.65 -13.29 -14.04
CA SER A 110 4.54 -13.53 -15.49
C SER A 110 4.91 -12.29 -16.30
N ARG A 111 4.65 -11.09 -15.75
CA ARG A 111 4.80 -9.81 -16.44
C ARG A 111 5.39 -8.75 -15.52
N LEU A 112 6.23 -7.90 -16.09
CA LEU A 112 6.64 -6.62 -15.53
C LEU A 112 6.09 -5.52 -16.43
N ILE A 113 5.35 -4.57 -15.84
CA ILE A 113 4.82 -3.40 -16.54
C ILE A 113 5.43 -2.17 -15.89
N LEU A 114 6.18 -1.39 -16.66
CA LEU A 114 6.79 -0.14 -16.22
C LEU A 114 5.90 1.03 -16.62
N ALA A 115 5.45 1.80 -15.63
CA ALA A 115 4.66 3.01 -15.83
C ALA A 115 5.28 4.22 -15.09
N ILE A 116 6.61 4.27 -15.06
CA ILE A 116 7.41 5.35 -14.47
C ILE A 116 8.16 6.13 -15.56
N PRO A 117 8.32 7.46 -15.42
CA PRO A 117 8.99 8.28 -16.44
C PRO A 117 10.52 8.22 -16.37
N ASN A 118 11.09 7.72 -15.28
CA ASN A 118 12.54 7.70 -15.07
C ASN A 118 13.17 6.48 -15.77
N ALA A 119 13.85 6.72 -16.90
CA ALA A 119 14.48 5.68 -17.70
C ALA A 119 15.61 4.93 -16.97
N PHE A 120 16.34 5.58 -16.06
CA PHE A 120 17.41 4.93 -15.32
C PHE A 120 16.85 3.94 -14.31
N GLU A 121 15.83 4.35 -13.55
CA GLU A 121 15.11 3.45 -12.64
C GLU A 121 14.47 2.29 -13.41
N ALA A 122 13.81 2.57 -14.53
CA ALA A 122 13.21 1.56 -15.38
C ALA A 122 14.25 0.51 -15.85
N GLY A 123 15.41 0.96 -16.35
CA GLY A 123 16.50 0.06 -16.76
C GLY A 123 16.99 -0.84 -15.62
N GLN A 124 17.18 -0.27 -14.43
CA GLN A 124 17.60 -1.01 -13.24
C GLN A 124 16.55 -2.05 -12.80
N VAL A 125 15.26 -1.73 -12.91
CA VAL A 125 14.17 -2.68 -12.63
C VAL A 125 14.17 -3.82 -13.65
N VAL A 126 14.32 -3.52 -14.96
CA VAL A 126 14.35 -4.54 -16.02
C VAL A 126 15.51 -5.51 -15.84
N LEU A 127 16.70 -5.00 -15.54
CA LEU A 127 17.88 -5.84 -15.29
C LEU A 127 17.64 -6.82 -14.14
N ARG A 128 17.09 -6.34 -13.02
CA ARG A 128 16.76 -7.18 -11.87
C ARG A 128 15.66 -8.19 -12.19
N ALA A 129 14.61 -7.77 -12.89
CA ALA A 129 13.52 -8.65 -13.30
C ALA A 129 14.02 -9.80 -14.18
N ARG A 130 14.90 -9.51 -15.15
CA ARG A 130 15.51 -10.52 -16.02
C ARG A 130 16.48 -11.43 -15.29
N ALA A 131 17.24 -10.90 -14.33
CA ALA A 131 18.13 -11.70 -13.48
C ALA A 131 17.34 -12.70 -12.62
N ALA A 132 16.23 -12.27 -12.01
CA ALA A 132 15.38 -13.13 -11.20
C ALA A 132 14.52 -14.10 -12.04
N ASN A 133 14.06 -13.65 -13.20
CA ASN A 133 13.20 -14.41 -14.10
C ASN A 133 13.53 -14.07 -15.57
N PRO A 134 14.41 -14.86 -16.21
CA PRO A 134 14.80 -14.63 -17.61
C PRO A 134 13.62 -14.65 -18.59
N LYS A 135 12.51 -15.34 -18.25
CA LYS A 135 11.32 -15.49 -19.09
C LYS A 135 10.25 -14.42 -18.86
N ILE A 136 10.42 -13.51 -17.90
CA ILE A 136 9.41 -12.50 -17.59
C ILE A 136 9.08 -11.65 -18.82
N ASN A 137 7.81 -11.37 -19.08
CA ASN A 137 7.44 -10.47 -20.17
C ASN A 137 7.52 -9.02 -19.70
N VAL A 138 8.34 -8.18 -20.34
CA VAL A 138 8.56 -6.79 -19.95
C VAL A 138 7.82 -5.87 -20.92
N ILE A 139 7.01 -4.96 -20.38
CA ILE A 139 6.27 -3.93 -21.11
C ILE A 139 6.72 -2.58 -20.53
N ALA A 140 7.33 -1.71 -21.35
CA ALA A 140 7.93 -0.44 -20.96
C ALA A 140 7.74 0.62 -22.04
#